data_AF-A0A261C3F0-F1
#
_entry.id   AF-A0A261C3F0-F1
#
_cell.length_a   1.000
_cell.length_b   1.000
_cell.length_c   1.000
_cell.angle_alpha   90.00
_cell.angle_beta   90.00
_cell.angle_gamma   90.00
#
_symmetry.space_group_name_H-M   'P 1'
#
loop_
_entity.id
_entity.type
_entity.pdbx_description
1 polymer ?
#
loop_
_entity_poly.entity_id
_entity_poly.type
_entity_poly.pdbx_seq_one_letter_code
_entity_poly.pdbx_strand_id
1 'polypeptide(L)'
;MTPRNPFSIQAIEGYLYAQYIDDLSPLQAHQKLLKVTVEETFTLEQVETQFEAFKAREYTMRQVEHPPTDGVQPLFKVLDIHIVRDNVMQHLNLDNRLTIRKVCKNLRGIMDNQNLHFNKITLKLESKEIQLTADDHQWKYIWPVEGHGGCVVTHNGRIKFDREMDFETRCGIDLMALFGNRTLTIQEFEVIDGFEDRWLTGSDMEFATEKLLKDAPEVKPRLTKFTMTTTTLDEAVPFLKVFRENSIETIELKKKNIDEQREEFNRIRRELRRLRGEGRNNDDLLKATPQFKNAKVLVTDFFLTNVMDYIHLDYVDFHVDEENGVDWEDLKKLKEIFFS
;
A
#
# COMPACT_ATOMS: atom_id res chain seq x y z
N MET A 1 -16.79 -16.99 -51.35
CA MET A 1 -16.05 -15.77 -50.97
C MET A 1 -15.05 -16.19 -49.92
N THR A 2 -13.76 -16.20 -50.24
CA THR A 2 -12.70 -16.46 -49.25
C THR A 2 -12.67 -15.31 -48.25
N PRO A 3 -12.59 -15.56 -46.94
CA PRO A 3 -12.37 -14.50 -45.96
C PRO A 3 -11.06 -13.80 -46.30
N ARG A 4 -11.06 -12.48 -46.48
CA ARG A 4 -9.81 -11.73 -46.51
C ARG A 4 -9.31 -11.63 -45.08
N ASN A 5 -8.10 -12.13 -44.83
CA ASN A 5 -7.37 -11.85 -43.60
C ASN A 5 -7.42 -10.33 -43.29
N PRO A 6 -7.91 -9.90 -42.12
CA PRO A 6 -8.07 -8.49 -41.77
C PRO A 6 -6.74 -7.76 -41.53
N PHE A 7 -5.61 -8.46 -41.43
CA PHE A 7 -4.31 -7.87 -41.13
C PHE A 7 -3.52 -7.52 -42.39
N SER A 8 -2.98 -6.29 -42.43
CA SER A 8 -1.99 -5.90 -43.44
C SER A 8 -0.70 -6.71 -43.29
N ILE A 9 0.04 -6.91 -44.39
CA ILE A 9 1.34 -7.61 -44.38
C ILE A 9 2.31 -6.95 -43.38
N GLN A 10 2.33 -5.61 -43.31
CA GLN A 10 3.17 -4.85 -42.37
C GLN A 10 2.83 -5.15 -40.90
N ALA A 11 1.55 -5.35 -40.58
CA ALA A 11 1.13 -5.72 -39.23
C ALA A 11 1.60 -7.14 -38.87
N ILE A 12 1.60 -8.05 -39.84
CA ILE A 12 2.10 -9.42 -39.67
C ILE A 12 3.61 -9.42 -39.48
N GLU A 13 4.36 -8.65 -40.29
CA GLU A 13 5.81 -8.50 -40.14
C GLU A 13 6.19 -7.86 -38.80
N GLY A 14 5.45 -6.83 -38.37
CA GLY A 14 5.62 -6.22 -37.05
C GLY A 14 5.32 -7.18 -35.89
N TYR A 15 4.29 -8.02 -36.04
CA TYR A 15 3.99 -9.09 -35.08
C TYR A 15 5.14 -10.11 -35.00
N LEU A 16 5.67 -10.57 -36.13
CA LEU A 16 6.80 -11.49 -36.19
C LEU A 16 8.07 -10.87 -35.58
N TYR A 17 8.29 -9.57 -35.78
CA TYR A 17 9.41 -8.85 -35.16
C TYR A 17 9.28 -8.80 -33.63
N ALA A 18 8.07 -8.58 -33.10
CA ALA A 18 7.83 -8.65 -31.66
C ALA A 18 8.09 -10.07 -31.12
N GLN A 19 7.64 -11.11 -31.82
CA GLN A 19 7.92 -12.50 -31.41
C GLN A 19 9.43 -12.82 -31.45
N TYR A 20 10.18 -12.24 -32.40
CA TYR A 20 11.64 -12.36 -32.46
C TYR A 20 12.32 -11.69 -31.26
N ILE A 21 11.87 -10.49 -30.85
CA ILE A 21 12.39 -9.81 -29.65
C ILE A 21 12.11 -10.62 -28.37
N ASP A 22 10.99 -11.35 -28.33
CA ASP A 22 10.64 -12.25 -27.23
C ASP A 22 11.42 -13.60 -27.26
N ASP A 23 12.49 -13.71 -28.06
CA ASP A 23 13.36 -14.89 -28.22
C ASP A 23 12.62 -16.19 -28.60
N LEU A 24 11.49 -16.09 -29.31
CA LEU A 24 10.77 -17.26 -29.81
C LEU A 24 11.46 -17.88 -31.03
N SER A 25 11.30 -19.19 -31.24
CA SER A 25 11.76 -19.81 -32.48
C SER A 25 10.81 -19.49 -33.65
N PRO A 26 11.28 -19.52 -34.92
CA PRO A 26 10.42 -19.32 -36.09
C PRO A 26 9.20 -20.24 -36.11
N LEU A 27 9.37 -21.50 -35.70
CA LEU A 27 8.28 -22.47 -35.58
C LEU A 27 7.23 -22.03 -34.55
N GLN A 28 7.66 -21.57 -33.37
CA GLN A 28 6.74 -21.08 -32.34
C GLN A 28 6.02 -19.80 -32.79
N ALA A 29 6.72 -18.89 -33.46
CA ALA A 29 6.16 -17.67 -34.01
C ALA A 29 5.11 -17.96 -35.10
N HIS A 30 5.38 -18.90 -36.01
CA HIS A 30 4.43 -19.35 -37.04
C HIS A 30 3.17 -19.97 -36.42
N GLN A 31 3.33 -20.86 -35.45
CA GLN A 31 2.19 -21.47 -34.73
C GLN A 31 1.33 -20.43 -34.02
N LYS A 32 1.94 -19.40 -33.42
CA LYS A 32 1.19 -18.30 -32.80
C LYS A 32 0.52 -17.42 -33.85
N LEU A 33 1.19 -17.14 -34.97
CA LEU A 33 0.64 -16.35 -36.07
C LEU A 33 -0.63 -17.02 -36.61
N LEU A 34 -0.58 -18.33 -36.89
CA LEU A 34 -1.75 -19.12 -37.33
C LEU A 34 -2.94 -19.01 -36.37
N LYS A 35 -2.70 -18.97 -35.05
CA LYS A 35 -3.77 -18.78 -34.06
C LYS A 35 -4.41 -17.40 -34.13
N VAL A 36 -3.64 -16.37 -34.52
CA VAL A 36 -4.11 -14.98 -34.60
C VAL A 36 -4.80 -14.71 -35.93
N THR A 37 -4.24 -15.20 -37.03
CA THR A 37 -4.74 -14.95 -38.39
C THR A 37 -5.82 -15.95 -38.80
N VAL A 38 -5.97 -17.07 -38.08
CA VAL A 38 -6.89 -18.19 -38.34
C VAL A 38 -6.59 -18.95 -39.64
N GLU A 39 -5.95 -18.30 -40.61
CA GLU A 39 -5.49 -18.85 -41.88
C GLU A 39 -3.98 -18.66 -42.04
N GLU A 40 -3.35 -19.48 -42.90
CA GLU A 40 -1.92 -19.39 -43.15
C GLU A 40 -1.60 -18.19 -44.05
N THR A 41 -1.08 -17.14 -43.42
CA THR A 41 -0.74 -15.89 -44.11
C THR A 41 0.73 -15.81 -44.49
N PHE A 42 1.58 -16.46 -43.70
CA PHE A 42 3.00 -16.68 -43.94
C PHE A 42 3.27 -18.17 -43.74
N THR A 43 3.98 -18.80 -44.66
CA THR A 43 4.49 -20.15 -44.47
C THR A 43 5.63 -20.16 -43.45
N LEU A 44 5.93 -21.32 -42.87
CA LEU A 44 7.05 -21.45 -41.94
C LEU A 44 8.38 -20.96 -42.54
N GLU A 45 8.64 -21.30 -43.81
CA GLU A 45 9.83 -20.87 -44.55
C GLU A 45 9.92 -19.34 -44.69
N GLN A 46 8.77 -18.67 -44.90
CA GLN A 46 8.71 -17.21 -44.93
C GLN A 46 8.99 -16.59 -43.56
N VAL A 47 8.51 -17.22 -42.48
CA VAL A 47 8.83 -16.78 -41.11
C VAL A 47 10.32 -16.96 -40.79
N GLU A 48 10.91 -18.08 -41.18
CA GLU A 48 12.36 -18.35 -41.01
C GLU A 48 13.20 -17.33 -41.77
N THR A 49 12.85 -17.06 -43.03
CA THR A 49 13.52 -16.04 -43.85
C THR A 49 13.44 -14.66 -43.18
N GLN A 50 12.28 -14.31 -42.63
CA GLN A 50 12.10 -13.04 -41.94
C GLN A 50 12.93 -12.93 -40.66
N PHE A 51 13.04 -14.03 -39.90
CA PHE A 51 13.87 -14.09 -38.69
C PHE A 51 15.36 -13.95 -38.99
N GLU A 52 15.85 -14.56 -40.07
CA GLU A 52 17.22 -14.35 -40.52
C GLU A 52 17.45 -12.91 -40.99
N ALA A 53 16.47 -12.29 -41.67
CA ALA A 53 16.54 -10.86 -42.03
C ALA A 53 16.56 -9.94 -40.79
N PHE A 54 15.83 -10.29 -39.71
CA PHE A 54 15.90 -9.57 -38.43
C PHE A 54 17.29 -9.67 -37.79
N LYS A 55 17.86 -10.88 -37.78
CA LYS A 55 19.18 -11.17 -37.22
C LYS A 55 20.30 -10.49 -38.00
N ALA A 56 20.20 -10.44 -39.33
CA ALA A 56 21.10 -9.72 -40.22
C ALA A 56 20.96 -8.18 -40.12
N ARG A 57 19.98 -7.68 -39.35
CA ARG A 57 19.59 -6.26 -39.26
C ARG A 57 19.17 -5.64 -40.61
N GLU A 58 18.81 -6.49 -41.58
CA GLU A 58 18.33 -6.07 -42.90
C GLU A 58 16.87 -5.64 -42.85
N TYR A 59 16.15 -6.05 -41.81
CA TYR A 59 14.84 -5.52 -41.51
C TYR A 59 14.94 -4.17 -40.82
N THR A 60 14.86 -3.13 -41.63
CA THR A 60 14.46 -1.83 -41.12
C THR A 60 12.94 -1.86 -41.05
N MET A 61 12.34 -1.85 -39.84
CA MET A 61 10.98 -1.33 -39.74
C MET A 61 11.08 0.05 -40.35
N ARG A 62 10.63 0.19 -41.60
CA ARG A 62 10.38 1.52 -42.14
C ARG A 62 9.33 2.04 -41.18
N GLN A 63 9.76 2.82 -40.19
CA GLN A 63 8.89 3.84 -39.65
C GLN A 63 8.42 4.50 -40.91
N VAL A 64 7.18 4.24 -41.28
CA VAL A 64 6.55 5.11 -42.24
C VAL A 64 6.50 6.39 -41.43
N GLU A 65 7.53 7.22 -41.61
CA GLU A 65 7.38 8.65 -41.69
C GLU A 65 6.34 8.85 -42.78
N HIS A 66 5.10 8.52 -42.48
CA HIS A 66 4.00 9.27 -42.99
C HIS A 66 4.32 10.65 -42.40
N PRO A 67 4.77 11.65 -43.19
CA PRO A 67 4.49 13.01 -42.80
C PRO A 67 3.03 12.99 -42.37
N PRO A 68 2.69 13.50 -41.17
CA PRO A 68 1.38 13.32 -40.59
C PRO A 68 0.35 13.60 -41.68
N THR A 69 -0.28 12.54 -42.22
CA THR A 69 -1.37 12.71 -43.14
C THR A 69 -2.38 13.45 -42.29
N ASP A 70 -2.69 14.70 -42.65
CA ASP A 70 -3.54 15.59 -41.88
C ASP A 70 -4.68 14.80 -41.24
N GLY A 71 -4.57 14.53 -39.93
CA GLY A 71 -5.65 13.92 -39.15
C GLY A 71 -5.49 12.50 -38.59
N VAL A 72 -4.47 11.68 -38.91
CA VAL A 72 -4.36 10.33 -38.31
C VAL A 72 -3.29 10.27 -37.22
N GLN A 73 -3.69 10.47 -35.96
CA GLN A 73 -2.82 10.30 -34.81
C GLN A 73 -2.75 8.81 -34.39
N PRO A 74 -1.65 8.34 -33.77
CA PRO A 74 -1.58 6.98 -33.20
C PRO A 74 -2.72 6.75 -32.20
N LEU A 75 -3.24 5.53 -32.08
CA LEU A 75 -4.45 5.21 -31.29
C LEU A 75 -4.42 5.76 -29.85
N PHE A 76 -3.25 5.78 -29.21
CA PHE A 76 -3.04 6.34 -27.86
C PHE A 76 -2.83 7.87 -27.81
N LYS A 77 -2.61 8.53 -28.94
CA LYS A 77 -2.76 9.99 -29.09
C LYS A 77 -4.20 10.38 -29.44
N VAL A 78 -4.96 9.51 -30.14
CA VAL A 78 -6.39 9.71 -30.49
C VAL A 78 -7.30 9.47 -29.29
N LEU A 79 -6.98 8.48 -28.46
CA LEU A 79 -7.59 8.34 -27.14
C LEU A 79 -7.11 9.53 -26.31
N ASP A 80 -7.90 10.59 -26.33
CA ASP A 80 -7.67 11.76 -25.52
C ASP A 80 -7.44 11.28 -24.10
N ILE A 81 -6.26 11.54 -23.56
CA ILE A 81 -5.81 10.97 -22.30
C ILE A 81 -6.74 11.38 -21.16
N HIS A 82 -7.47 12.49 -21.35
CA HIS A 82 -8.57 12.96 -20.55
C HIS A 82 -9.76 12.01 -20.59
N ILE A 83 -10.15 11.48 -21.76
CA ILE A 83 -11.20 10.46 -21.87
C ILE A 83 -10.81 9.21 -21.11
N VAL A 84 -9.55 8.76 -21.25
CA VAL A 84 -9.06 7.58 -20.52
C VAL A 84 -9.09 7.85 -19.01
N ARG A 85 -8.55 8.98 -18.55
CA ARG A 85 -8.53 9.37 -17.13
C ARG A 85 -9.94 9.52 -16.55
N ASP A 86 -10.81 10.23 -17.25
CA ASP A 86 -12.09 10.69 -16.71
C ASP A 86 -13.21 9.67 -16.93
N ASN A 87 -13.14 8.83 -17.97
CA ASN A 87 -14.20 7.87 -18.30
C ASN A 87 -13.81 6.40 -18.14
N VAL A 88 -12.52 6.04 -18.22
CA VAL A 88 -12.12 4.63 -18.08
C VAL A 88 -11.63 4.36 -16.67
N MET A 89 -10.69 5.17 -16.19
CA MET A 89 -9.97 4.89 -14.96
C MET A 89 -10.85 4.97 -13.70
N GLN A 90 -11.88 5.83 -13.68
CA GLN A 90 -12.82 5.91 -12.56
C GLN A 90 -13.60 4.61 -12.33
N HIS A 91 -13.83 3.82 -13.38
CA HIS A 91 -14.55 2.54 -13.32
C HIS A 91 -13.64 1.34 -13.06
N LEU A 92 -12.33 1.55 -13.00
CA LEU A 92 -11.41 0.48 -12.68
C LEU A 92 -11.36 0.27 -11.18
N ASN A 93 -11.41 -1.00 -10.79
CA ASN A 93 -11.12 -1.43 -9.43
C ASN A 93 -9.62 -1.23 -9.12
N LEU A 94 -9.23 -1.32 -7.84
CA LEU A 94 -7.86 -1.02 -7.41
C LEU A 94 -6.83 -1.92 -8.09
N ASP A 95 -7.19 -3.17 -8.34
CA ASP A 95 -6.34 -4.16 -8.99
C ASP A 95 -5.98 -3.79 -10.44
N ASN A 96 -6.99 -3.40 -11.21
CA ASN A 96 -6.81 -2.96 -12.59
C ASN A 96 -6.00 -1.65 -12.63
N ARG A 97 -6.25 -0.74 -11.67
CA ARG A 97 -5.49 0.50 -11.50
C ARG A 97 -4.00 0.24 -11.24
N LEU A 98 -3.68 -0.66 -10.30
CA LEU A 98 -2.31 -1.07 -10.00
C LEU A 98 -1.63 -1.78 -11.18
N THR A 99 -2.39 -2.55 -11.96
CA THR A 99 -1.90 -3.22 -13.17
C THR A 99 -1.56 -2.19 -14.25
N ILE A 100 -2.46 -1.23 -14.51
CA ILE A 100 -2.26 -0.16 -15.49
C ILE A 100 -1.07 0.73 -15.13
N ARG A 101 -0.86 1.00 -13.84
CA ARG A 101 0.31 1.74 -13.33
C ARG A 101 1.65 1.11 -13.75
N LYS A 102 1.68 -0.21 -13.99
CA LYS A 102 2.87 -0.96 -14.42
C LYS A 102 3.10 -0.94 -15.93
N VAL A 103 2.09 -0.58 -16.74
CA VAL A 103 2.16 -0.68 -18.21
C VAL A 103 3.11 0.35 -18.83
N CYS A 104 2.95 1.65 -18.54
CA CYS A 104 3.83 2.69 -19.10
C CYS A 104 3.91 3.93 -18.20
N LYS A 105 4.92 4.78 -18.45
CA LYS A 105 5.15 6.01 -17.66
C LYS A 105 3.96 6.99 -17.72
N ASN A 106 3.29 7.10 -18.87
CA ASN A 106 2.13 8.00 -19.01
C ASN A 106 0.94 7.52 -18.18
N LEU A 107 0.57 6.25 -18.29
CA LEU A 107 -0.53 5.66 -17.51
C LEU A 107 -0.22 5.69 -16.01
N ARG A 108 1.04 5.45 -15.63
CA ARG A 108 1.50 5.65 -14.24
C ARG A 108 1.26 7.08 -13.77
N GLY A 109 1.67 8.07 -14.55
CA GLY A 109 1.45 9.48 -14.23
C GLY A 109 -0.02 9.86 -14.10
N ILE A 110 -0.91 9.28 -14.92
CA ILE A 110 -2.36 9.45 -14.74
C ILE A 110 -2.78 8.87 -13.40
N MET A 111 -2.43 7.61 -13.14
CA MET A 111 -2.83 6.88 -11.94
C MET A 111 -2.37 7.55 -10.64
N ASP A 112 -1.14 8.06 -10.63
CA ASP A 112 -0.55 8.71 -9.45
C ASP A 112 -1.20 10.06 -9.11
N ASN A 113 -1.90 10.68 -10.07
CA ASN A 113 -2.58 11.96 -9.92
C ASN A 113 -4.12 11.84 -9.90
N GLN A 114 -4.67 10.62 -9.89
CA GLN A 114 -6.10 10.45 -9.73
C GLN A 114 -6.51 10.60 -8.28
N ASN A 115 -7.56 11.36 -8.06
CA ASN A 115 -8.24 11.44 -6.77
C ASN A 115 -8.64 10.03 -6.32
N LEU A 116 -7.95 9.55 -5.30
CA LEU A 116 -8.20 8.26 -4.69
C LEU A 116 -8.78 8.51 -3.31
N HIS A 117 -9.90 7.86 -3.03
CA HIS A 117 -10.61 7.98 -1.78
C HIS A 117 -10.93 6.58 -1.27
N PHE A 118 -10.57 6.29 -0.02
CA PHE A 118 -11.00 5.09 0.68
C PHE A 118 -11.80 5.50 1.91
N ASN A 119 -12.95 4.85 2.11
CA ASN A 119 -13.69 5.03 3.36
C ASN A 119 -12.92 4.37 4.50
N LYS A 120 -12.41 3.15 4.27
CA LYS A 120 -11.68 2.42 5.29
C LYS A 120 -10.56 1.57 4.71
N ILE A 121 -9.39 1.66 5.33
CA ILE A 121 -8.30 0.72 5.13
C ILE A 121 -8.03 0.02 6.47
N THR A 122 -8.07 -1.31 6.47
CA THR A 122 -7.78 -2.13 7.64
C THR A 122 -6.55 -2.99 7.37
N LEU A 123 -5.58 -2.92 8.27
CA LEU A 123 -4.39 -3.76 8.29
C LEU A 123 -4.45 -4.69 9.50
N LYS A 124 -4.74 -5.96 9.28
CA LYS A 124 -4.74 -6.99 10.33
C LYS A 124 -3.40 -7.72 10.30
N LEU A 125 -2.68 -7.68 11.41
CA LEU A 125 -1.36 -8.27 11.56
C LEU A 125 -1.47 -9.54 12.40
N GLU A 126 -1.05 -10.66 11.85
CA GLU A 126 -1.01 -11.96 12.53
C GLU A 126 0.36 -12.60 12.38
N SER A 127 0.64 -13.66 13.15
CA SER A 127 1.96 -14.30 13.21
C SER A 127 2.42 -14.92 11.89
N LYS A 128 1.49 -15.33 11.03
CA LYS A 128 1.77 -16.02 9.77
C LYS A 128 1.03 -15.43 8.58
N GLU A 129 0.25 -14.39 8.81
CA GLU A 129 -0.45 -13.70 7.73
C GLU A 129 -0.65 -12.22 8.03
N ILE A 130 -0.72 -11.43 6.97
CA ILE A 130 -1.18 -10.06 7.01
C ILE A 130 -2.38 -9.95 6.10
N GLN A 131 -3.47 -9.39 6.61
CA GLN A 131 -4.63 -9.07 5.80
C GLN A 131 -4.71 -7.55 5.61
N LEU A 132 -4.68 -7.12 4.36
CA LEU A 132 -4.92 -5.73 3.98
C LEU A 132 -6.29 -5.66 3.32
N THR A 133 -7.17 -4.82 3.87
CA THR A 133 -8.49 -4.55 3.30
C THR A 133 -8.59 -3.07 2.97
N ALA A 134 -9.01 -2.71 1.77
CA ALA A 134 -9.29 -1.35 1.36
C ALA A 134 -10.69 -1.31 0.73
N ASP A 135 -11.65 -0.77 1.49
CA ASP A 135 -13.09 -0.84 1.18
C ASP A 135 -13.55 -2.29 0.84
N ASP A 136 -13.87 -2.56 -0.42
CA ASP A 136 -14.36 -3.84 -0.94
C ASP A 136 -13.24 -4.79 -1.44
N HIS A 137 -11.98 -4.37 -1.35
CA HIS A 137 -10.84 -5.16 -1.79
C HIS A 137 -10.10 -5.80 -0.62
N GLN A 138 -9.74 -7.06 -0.76
CA GLN A 138 -9.03 -7.81 0.27
C GLN A 138 -7.81 -8.54 -0.30
N TRP A 139 -6.64 -8.24 0.27
CA TRP A 139 -5.40 -8.97 0.06
C TRP A 139 -5.08 -9.76 1.33
N LYS A 140 -4.63 -11.00 1.18
CA LYS A 140 -3.92 -11.71 2.25
C LYS A 140 -2.54 -12.13 1.81
N TYR A 141 -1.57 -11.84 2.65
CA TYR A 141 -0.16 -12.16 2.50
C TYR A 141 0.16 -13.24 3.52
N ILE A 142 0.42 -14.45 3.07
CA ILE A 142 0.53 -15.63 3.92
C ILE A 142 1.96 -16.15 3.85
N TRP A 143 2.53 -16.47 5.02
CA TRP A 143 3.80 -17.18 5.14
C TRP A 143 3.70 -18.54 4.42
N PRO A 144 4.64 -18.88 3.53
CA PRO A 144 4.59 -20.12 2.80
C PRO A 144 4.78 -21.33 3.74
N VAL A 145 3.99 -22.37 3.55
CA VAL A 145 4.12 -23.60 4.36
C VAL A 145 5.45 -24.29 4.03
N GLU A 146 6.28 -24.47 5.08
CA GLU A 146 7.52 -25.24 5.20
C GLU A 146 8.57 -25.17 4.05
N GLY A 147 9.72 -24.57 4.36
CA GLY A 147 11.00 -24.80 3.65
C GLY A 147 11.29 -23.92 2.43
N HIS A 148 10.35 -23.10 2.01
CA HIS A 148 10.52 -22.19 0.87
C HIS A 148 10.49 -20.73 1.34
N GLY A 149 11.52 -19.96 1.03
CA GLY A 149 11.46 -18.50 1.17
C GLY A 149 10.38 -17.92 0.24
N GLY A 150 9.82 -16.77 0.62
CA GLY A 150 8.81 -16.07 -0.18
C GLY A 150 7.50 -15.80 0.58
N CYS A 151 6.42 -15.56 -0.17
CA CYS A 151 5.06 -15.41 0.33
C CYS A 151 4.00 -15.83 -0.69
N VAL A 152 2.81 -16.14 -0.16
CA VAL A 152 1.60 -16.38 -0.96
C VAL A 152 0.71 -15.15 -0.84
N VAL A 153 0.40 -14.53 -1.98
CA VAL A 153 -0.55 -13.42 -2.04
C VAL A 153 -1.86 -13.93 -2.60
N THR A 154 -2.92 -13.78 -1.80
CA THR A 154 -4.29 -14.01 -2.25
C THR A 154 -5.00 -12.69 -2.46
N HIS A 155 -5.63 -12.52 -3.62
CA HIS A 155 -6.44 -11.34 -3.93
C HIS A 155 -7.62 -11.74 -4.79
N ASN A 156 -8.85 -11.45 -4.32
CA ASN A 156 -10.10 -11.77 -5.03
C ASN A 156 -10.14 -13.22 -5.58
N GLY A 157 -9.70 -14.18 -4.78
CA GLY A 157 -9.64 -15.61 -5.14
C GLY A 157 -8.49 -16.01 -6.08
N ARG A 158 -7.68 -15.06 -6.56
CA ARG A 158 -6.44 -15.35 -7.29
C ARG A 158 -5.30 -15.57 -6.31
N ILE A 159 -4.46 -16.54 -6.61
CA ILE A 159 -3.29 -16.90 -5.79
C ILE A 159 -2.04 -16.60 -6.61
N LYS A 160 -1.10 -15.86 -6.02
CA LYS A 160 0.22 -15.59 -6.58
C LYS A 160 1.29 -16.01 -5.58
N PHE A 161 2.32 -16.68 -6.07
CA PHE A 161 3.51 -17.00 -5.31
C PHE A 161 4.60 -15.98 -5.63
N ASP A 162 5.13 -15.32 -4.60
CA ASP A 162 6.32 -14.48 -4.70
C ASP A 162 7.46 -15.22 -3.99
N ARG A 163 8.52 -15.60 -4.73
CA ARG A 163 9.61 -16.43 -4.18
C ARG A 163 10.76 -15.58 -3.62
N GLU A 164 10.74 -14.28 -3.86
CA GLU A 164 11.86 -13.38 -3.56
C GLU A 164 11.63 -12.59 -2.27
N MET A 165 10.37 -12.40 -1.87
CA MET A 165 10.01 -11.52 -0.77
C MET A 165 9.17 -12.24 0.29
N ASP A 166 9.49 -12.00 1.56
CA ASP A 166 8.63 -12.37 2.68
C ASP A 166 7.30 -11.60 2.65
N PHE A 167 6.33 -12.10 3.41
CA PHE A 167 4.95 -11.63 3.37
C PHE A 167 4.81 -10.21 3.93
N GLU A 168 5.62 -9.83 4.92
CA GLU A 168 5.64 -8.47 5.48
C GLU A 168 6.20 -7.47 4.47
N THR A 169 7.33 -7.78 3.86
CA THR A 169 7.97 -6.93 2.83
C THR A 169 7.06 -6.75 1.63
N ARG A 170 6.43 -7.84 1.16
CA ARG A 170 5.48 -7.81 0.05
C ARG A 170 4.28 -6.92 0.36
N CYS A 171 3.68 -7.10 1.55
CA CYS A 171 2.57 -6.27 2.01
C CYS A 171 2.98 -4.80 2.11
N GLY A 172 4.17 -4.51 2.64
CA GLY A 172 4.71 -3.16 2.77
C GLY A 172 4.84 -2.47 1.41
N ILE A 173 5.40 -3.16 0.41
CA ILE A 173 5.51 -2.63 -0.95
C ILE A 173 4.14 -2.29 -1.54
N ASP A 174 3.17 -3.17 -1.40
CA ASP A 174 1.82 -2.95 -1.95
C ASP A 174 1.08 -1.83 -1.18
N LEU A 175 1.25 -1.75 0.14
CA LEU A 175 0.71 -0.68 0.99
C LEU A 175 1.34 0.69 0.65
N MET A 176 2.66 0.76 0.52
CA MET A 176 3.36 1.99 0.12
C MET A 176 3.03 2.39 -1.32
N ALA A 177 2.80 1.41 -2.21
CA ALA A 177 2.33 1.70 -3.56
C ALA A 177 0.95 2.37 -3.55
N LEU A 178 0.08 2.00 -2.60
CA LEU A 178 -1.22 2.63 -2.39
C LEU A 178 -1.06 4.02 -1.77
N PHE A 179 -0.27 4.16 -0.71
CA PHE A 179 -0.04 5.43 -0.01
C PHE A 179 0.76 6.46 -0.82
N GLY A 180 1.54 6.03 -1.81
CA GLY A 180 2.29 6.92 -2.71
C GLY A 180 1.45 7.75 -3.67
N ASN A 181 0.12 7.59 -3.70
CA ASN A 181 -0.76 8.45 -4.49
C ASN A 181 -0.90 9.84 -3.84
N ARG A 182 -0.58 10.89 -4.61
CA ARG A 182 -0.46 12.28 -4.10
C ARG A 182 -1.77 12.89 -3.62
N THR A 183 -2.88 12.38 -4.15
CA THR A 183 -4.24 12.84 -3.92
C THR A 183 -5.03 11.87 -3.06
N LEU A 184 -4.36 10.87 -2.46
CA LEU A 184 -5.03 9.89 -1.63
C LEU A 184 -5.59 10.53 -0.35
N THR A 185 -6.86 10.25 -0.12
CA THR A 185 -7.62 10.59 1.09
C THR A 185 -8.21 9.32 1.69
N ILE A 186 -8.05 9.15 2.99
CA ILE A 186 -8.54 7.99 3.75
C ILE A 186 -9.40 8.53 4.89
N GLN A 187 -10.65 8.04 5.02
CA GLN A 187 -11.47 8.43 6.17
C GLN A 187 -10.99 7.70 7.42
N GLU A 188 -10.91 6.38 7.40
CA GLU A 188 -10.41 5.58 8.54
C GLU A 188 -9.26 4.65 8.13
N PHE A 189 -8.17 4.66 8.90
CA PHE A 189 -7.11 3.66 8.84
C PHE A 189 -7.06 2.91 10.17
N GLU A 190 -7.29 1.61 10.12
CA GLU A 190 -7.37 0.74 11.29
C GLU A 190 -6.25 -0.31 11.26
N VAL A 191 -5.43 -0.35 12.31
CA VAL A 191 -4.42 -1.38 12.52
C VAL A 191 -4.87 -2.32 13.63
N ILE A 192 -5.09 -3.59 13.29
CA ILE A 192 -5.54 -4.63 14.23
C ILE A 192 -4.36 -5.55 14.51
N ASP A 193 -3.84 -5.48 15.72
CA ASP A 193 -2.94 -6.50 16.25
C ASP A 193 -3.72 -7.78 16.57
N GLY A 194 -3.52 -8.82 15.75
CA GLY A 194 -4.09 -10.16 15.89
C GLY A 194 -3.08 -11.21 16.35
N PHE A 195 -1.91 -10.83 16.87
CA PHE A 195 -0.93 -11.79 17.36
C PHE A 195 -1.46 -12.51 18.62
N GLU A 196 -1.81 -13.80 18.51
CA GLU A 196 -2.41 -14.61 19.59
C GLU A 196 -1.39 -15.08 20.65
N ASP A 197 -0.09 -15.10 20.33
CA ASP A 197 0.93 -15.70 21.21
C ASP A 197 1.50 -14.71 22.25
N ARG A 198 1.27 -15.06 23.52
CA ARG A 198 1.50 -14.28 24.76
C ARG A 198 2.97 -14.00 25.14
N TRP A 199 3.91 -14.08 24.20
CA TRP A 199 5.34 -13.88 24.48
C TRP A 199 6.04 -12.94 23.50
N LEU A 200 5.27 -12.32 22.60
CA LEU A 200 5.78 -11.42 21.59
C LEU A 200 6.08 -10.07 22.25
N THR A 201 7.36 -9.86 22.53
CA THR A 201 7.90 -8.57 22.93
C THR A 201 7.55 -7.52 21.87
N GLY A 202 7.39 -6.25 22.26
CA GLY A 202 7.15 -5.14 21.31
C GLY A 202 8.12 -5.08 20.11
N SER A 203 9.22 -5.84 20.16
CA SER A 203 10.15 -6.09 19.05
C SER A 203 9.50 -6.59 17.76
N ASP A 204 8.45 -7.42 17.82
CA ASP A 204 7.95 -8.09 16.62
C ASP A 204 6.96 -7.21 15.87
N MET A 205 6.16 -6.43 16.61
CA MET A 205 5.36 -5.37 16.04
C MET A 205 6.25 -4.24 15.50
N GLU A 206 7.31 -3.87 16.23
CA GLU A 206 8.31 -2.91 15.77
C GLU A 206 8.98 -3.39 14.46
N PHE A 207 9.40 -4.65 14.42
CA PHE A 207 10.01 -5.27 13.25
C PHE A 207 9.07 -5.37 12.04
N ALA A 208 7.82 -5.82 12.26
CA ALA A 208 6.81 -5.86 11.22
C ALA A 208 6.55 -4.46 10.68
N THR A 209 6.46 -3.47 11.58
CA THR A 209 6.22 -2.07 11.21
C THR A 209 7.41 -1.49 10.44
N GLU A 210 8.65 -1.77 10.84
CA GLU A 210 9.85 -1.36 10.12
C GLU A 210 9.85 -1.93 8.70
N LYS A 211 9.53 -3.21 8.54
CA LYS A 211 9.42 -3.84 7.21
C LYS A 211 8.29 -3.27 6.37
N LEU A 212 7.12 -3.07 6.96
CA LEU A 212 5.93 -2.57 6.28
C LEU A 212 6.09 -1.12 5.82
N LEU A 213 6.77 -0.30 6.61
CA LEU A 213 6.85 1.15 6.44
C LEU A 213 8.25 1.64 6.02
N LYS A 214 9.14 0.73 5.61
CA LYS A 214 10.54 1.00 5.26
C LYS A 214 10.70 2.16 4.27
N ASP A 215 9.81 2.21 3.27
CA ASP A 215 9.85 3.18 2.18
C ASP A 215 8.65 4.14 2.26
N ALA A 216 8.59 4.90 3.37
CA ALA A 216 7.55 5.90 3.57
C ALA A 216 7.41 6.83 2.35
N PRO A 217 6.20 7.13 1.88
CA PRO A 217 6.00 7.87 0.64
C PRO A 217 6.48 9.32 0.80
N GLU A 218 7.13 9.86 -0.23
CA GLU A 218 7.53 11.28 -0.28
C GLU A 218 6.32 12.21 -0.11
N VAL A 219 5.17 11.82 -0.69
CA VAL A 219 3.91 12.54 -0.56
C VAL A 219 3.00 11.75 0.36
N LYS A 220 2.83 12.26 1.58
CA LYS A 220 2.00 11.63 2.61
C LYS A 220 0.50 11.81 2.33
N PRO A 221 -0.31 10.73 2.40
CA PRO A 221 -1.75 10.80 2.22
C PRO A 221 -2.43 11.55 3.37
N ARG A 222 -3.66 12.04 3.11
CA ARG A 222 -4.52 12.61 4.15
C ARG A 222 -5.30 11.50 4.83
N LEU A 223 -5.34 11.50 6.15
CA LEU A 223 -6.08 10.54 6.97
C LEU A 223 -6.96 11.29 7.96
N THR A 224 -8.23 10.94 8.09
CA THR A 224 -9.15 11.63 9.03
C THR A 224 -9.13 10.97 10.41
N LYS A 225 -9.25 9.64 10.46
CA LYS A 225 -9.29 8.85 11.69
C LYS A 225 -8.26 7.73 11.66
N PHE A 226 -7.43 7.65 12.68
CA PHE A 226 -6.54 6.52 12.94
C PHE A 226 -7.09 5.69 14.08
N THR A 227 -7.16 4.37 13.91
CA THR A 227 -7.57 3.43 14.96
C THR A 227 -6.50 2.35 15.08
N MET A 228 -6.04 2.01 16.29
CA MET A 228 -5.09 0.92 16.46
C MET A 228 -5.35 0.13 17.74
N THR A 229 -5.39 -1.20 17.62
CA THR A 229 -5.26 -2.09 18.77
C THR A 229 -3.78 -2.24 19.09
N THR A 230 -3.36 -1.81 20.27
CA THR A 230 -1.93 -1.78 20.63
C THR A 230 -1.72 -2.02 22.12
N THR A 231 -0.50 -2.42 22.49
CA THR A 231 -0.06 -2.47 23.89
C THR A 231 0.68 -1.21 24.33
N THR A 232 1.29 -0.46 23.40
CA THR A 232 2.12 0.70 23.69
C THR A 232 1.93 1.82 22.67
N LEU A 233 2.11 3.08 23.08
CA LEU A 233 2.03 4.21 22.15
C LEU A 233 3.11 4.14 21.06
N ASP A 234 4.29 3.60 21.39
CA ASP A 234 5.44 3.53 20.49
C ASP A 234 5.16 2.68 19.24
N GLU A 235 4.29 1.68 19.33
CA GLU A 235 3.85 0.86 18.18
C GLU A 235 3.01 1.66 17.17
N ALA A 236 2.27 2.68 17.61
CA ALA A 236 1.41 3.50 16.74
C ALA A 236 2.20 4.58 15.99
N VAL A 237 3.30 5.06 16.58
CA VAL A 237 4.07 6.20 16.06
C VAL A 237 4.54 5.99 14.61
N PRO A 238 5.08 4.83 14.19
CA PRO A 238 5.53 4.67 12.82
C PRO A 238 4.40 4.76 11.80
N PHE A 239 3.21 4.21 12.09
CA PHE A 239 2.05 4.31 11.20
C PHE A 239 1.59 5.75 11.05
N LEU A 240 1.50 6.49 12.16
CA LEU A 240 1.10 7.90 12.14
C LEU A 240 2.06 8.76 11.29
N LYS A 241 3.37 8.45 11.30
CA LYS A 241 4.38 9.16 10.50
C LYS A 241 4.17 9.05 8.99
N VAL A 242 3.42 8.07 8.51
CA VAL A 242 3.14 7.87 7.08
C VAL A 242 2.15 8.92 6.56
N PHE A 243 1.31 9.49 7.43
CA PHE A 243 0.24 10.40 7.05
C PHE A 243 0.65 11.87 7.16
N ARG A 244 -0.09 12.73 6.44
CA ARG A 244 0.15 14.17 6.45
C ARG A 244 -0.13 14.73 7.85
N GLU A 245 0.81 15.53 8.34
CA GLU A 245 0.67 16.30 9.58
C GLU A 245 -0.60 17.15 9.55
N ASN A 246 -1.32 17.23 10.68
CA ASN A 246 -2.58 17.96 10.83
C ASN A 246 -3.74 17.50 9.93
N SER A 247 -3.62 16.38 9.20
CA SER A 247 -4.78 15.81 8.49
C SER A 247 -5.64 14.93 9.40
N ILE A 248 -5.04 14.35 10.43
CA ILE A 248 -5.69 13.43 11.37
C ILE A 248 -6.50 14.24 12.39
N GLU A 249 -7.80 14.02 12.39
CA GLU A 249 -8.76 14.62 13.30
C GLU A 249 -8.95 13.78 14.55
N THR A 250 -8.87 12.44 14.43
CA THR A 250 -9.07 11.52 15.55
C THR A 250 -8.03 10.40 15.56
N ILE A 251 -7.46 10.12 16.73
CA ILE A 251 -6.58 8.98 17.01
C ILE A 251 -7.25 8.15 18.09
N GLU A 252 -7.66 6.93 17.78
CA GLU A 252 -8.30 5.99 18.70
C GLU A 252 -7.37 4.83 18.99
N LEU A 253 -6.89 4.73 20.23
CA LEU A 253 -6.04 3.62 20.68
C LEU A 253 -6.86 2.68 21.56
N LYS A 254 -7.03 1.45 21.08
CA LYS A 254 -7.75 0.40 21.78
C LYS A 254 -6.75 -0.51 22.46
N LYS A 255 -6.99 -0.79 23.73
CA LYS A 255 -6.16 -1.74 24.46
C LYS A 255 -6.37 -3.16 23.91
N LYS A 256 -5.27 -3.87 23.64
CA LYS A 256 -5.33 -5.31 23.40
C LYS A 256 -5.82 -6.01 24.68
N ASN A 257 -6.93 -6.74 24.60
CA ASN A 257 -7.50 -7.44 25.74
C ASN A 257 -6.56 -8.59 26.16
N ILE A 258 -5.62 -8.28 27.05
CA ILE A 258 -4.68 -9.23 27.64
C ILE A 258 -5.08 -9.35 29.10
N ASP A 259 -5.57 -10.52 29.48
CA ASP A 259 -6.10 -10.84 30.82
C ASP A 259 -5.08 -10.68 31.98
N GLU A 260 -3.84 -10.28 31.73
CA GLU A 260 -2.76 -10.22 32.72
C GLU A 260 -1.96 -8.91 32.65
N GLN A 261 -2.51 -7.80 33.19
CA GLN A 261 -1.84 -6.49 33.16
C GLN A 261 -1.60 -5.85 34.53
N ARG A 262 -0.82 -6.52 35.37
CA ARG A 262 -0.19 -5.88 36.54
C ARG A 262 1.32 -5.70 36.38
N GLU A 263 1.99 -6.54 35.58
CA GLU A 263 3.45 -6.50 35.42
C GLU A 263 3.91 -5.56 34.29
N GLU A 264 3.24 -5.55 33.14
CA GLU A 264 3.54 -4.64 32.01
C GLU A 264 3.37 -3.17 32.40
N PHE A 265 2.35 -2.87 33.22
CA PHE A 265 2.13 -1.55 33.82
C PHE A 265 3.29 -1.10 34.71
N ASN A 266 3.87 -2.01 35.49
CA ASN A 266 5.04 -1.75 36.33
C ASN A 266 6.33 -1.64 35.51
N ARG A 267 6.36 -2.18 34.28
CA ARG A 267 7.45 -1.99 33.31
C ARG A 267 7.34 -0.62 32.63
N ILE A 268 6.17 -0.25 32.12
CA ILE A 268 5.89 1.09 31.56
C ILE A 268 6.19 2.19 32.60
N ARG A 269 5.76 2.00 33.85
CA ARG A 269 6.10 2.92 34.96
C ARG A 269 7.62 3.05 35.21
N ARG A 270 8.40 1.96 35.03
CA ARG A 270 9.87 1.97 35.19
C ARG A 270 10.56 2.67 34.03
N GLU A 271 10.10 2.44 32.80
CA GLU A 271 10.64 3.10 31.61
C GLU A 271 10.33 4.60 31.61
N LEU A 272 9.15 5.00 32.10
CA LEU A 272 8.77 6.41 32.24
C LEU A 272 9.58 7.17 33.29
N ARG A 273 9.94 6.50 34.40
CA ARG A 273 10.88 7.07 35.37
C ARG A 273 12.29 7.23 34.79
N ARG A 274 12.69 6.31 33.91
CA ARG A 274 13.97 6.37 33.21
C ARG A 274 14.02 7.51 32.18
N LEU A 275 12.91 7.77 31.47
CA LEU A 275 12.76 8.86 30.50
C LEU A 275 12.63 10.26 31.14
N ARG A 276 12.28 10.35 32.44
CA ARG A 276 12.28 11.61 33.22
C ARG A 276 13.67 12.11 33.67
N GLY A 277 14.75 11.45 33.26
CA GLY A 277 16.11 11.98 33.48
C GLY A 277 16.70 11.77 34.88
N GLU A 278 16.16 10.86 35.69
CA GLU A 278 16.85 10.40 36.92
C GLU A 278 18.05 9.47 36.63
N GLY A 279 18.34 9.21 35.35
CA GLY A 279 19.53 8.48 34.91
C GLY A 279 19.87 8.71 33.44
N ARG A 280 20.62 9.79 33.18
CA ARG A 280 21.37 10.15 31.95
C ARG A 280 20.56 10.44 30.67
N ASN A 281 20.61 11.72 30.29
CA ASN A 281 20.51 12.35 28.96
C ASN A 281 20.02 11.47 27.80
N ASN A 282 18.76 11.68 27.40
CA ASN A 282 18.35 11.68 25.99
C ASN A 282 17.09 12.54 25.83
N ASP A 283 17.31 13.78 25.39
CA ASP A 283 16.38 14.91 25.41
C ASP A 283 15.69 15.11 24.04
N ASP A 284 15.51 14.01 23.29
CA ASP A 284 15.17 14.01 21.86
C ASP A 284 13.75 13.51 21.54
N LEU A 285 13.09 12.78 22.44
CA LEU A 285 11.79 12.14 22.13
C LEU A 285 10.57 13.08 22.26
N LEU A 286 10.64 14.12 23.10
CA LEU A 286 9.54 15.09 23.28
C LEU A 286 9.71 16.39 22.47
N LYS A 287 10.80 16.53 21.73
CA LYS A 287 10.97 17.58 20.70
C LYS A 287 10.41 17.16 19.33
N ALA A 288 9.98 15.90 19.20
CA ALA A 288 9.29 15.37 18.03
C ALA A 288 7.83 15.07 18.46
N THR A 289 6.82 15.88 18.19
CA THR A 289 6.35 16.15 16.84
C THR A 289 5.22 17.19 16.90
N PRO A 290 5.37 18.38 16.28
CA PRO A 290 4.29 19.37 16.09
C PRO A 290 3.07 18.87 15.28
N GLN A 291 3.06 17.59 14.89
CA GLN A 291 2.28 17.02 13.80
C GLN A 291 0.82 16.71 14.16
N PHE A 292 0.49 16.66 15.46
CA PHE A 292 -0.81 16.21 15.97
C PHE A 292 -1.49 17.24 16.88
N LYS A 293 -1.08 18.50 16.81
CA LYS A 293 -1.54 19.55 17.74
C LYS A 293 -3.07 19.73 17.78
N ASN A 294 -3.78 19.30 16.74
CA ASN A 294 -5.23 19.45 16.61
C ASN A 294 -6.01 18.11 16.61
N ALA A 295 -5.34 16.97 16.77
CA ALA A 295 -6.01 15.67 16.72
C ALA A 295 -6.66 15.34 18.07
N LYS A 296 -7.91 14.89 18.07
CA LYS A 296 -8.57 14.33 19.25
C LYS A 296 -8.02 12.93 19.52
N VAL A 297 -7.39 12.74 20.68
CA VAL A 297 -6.87 11.43 21.09
C VAL A 297 -7.87 10.76 22.02
N LEU A 298 -8.42 9.63 21.58
CA LEU A 298 -9.30 8.75 22.32
C LEU A 298 -8.52 7.52 22.73
N VAL A 299 -8.54 7.20 24.02
CA VAL A 299 -7.88 6.04 24.58
C VAL A 299 -8.94 5.24 25.32
N THR A 300 -9.32 4.09 24.80
CA THR A 300 -10.37 3.24 25.38
C THR A 300 -9.76 2.02 26.03
N ASP A 301 -10.32 1.63 27.18
CA ASP A 301 -9.94 0.45 27.97
C ASP A 301 -8.56 0.49 28.62
N PHE A 302 -7.93 1.66 28.73
CA PHE A 302 -6.72 1.85 29.54
C PHE A 302 -7.07 2.22 31.00
N PHE A 303 -6.31 1.69 31.97
CA PHE A 303 -6.47 2.08 33.38
C PHE A 303 -6.08 3.56 33.58
N LEU A 304 -7.06 4.39 33.96
CA LEU A 304 -6.97 5.86 34.02
C LEU A 304 -6.02 6.45 35.07
N THR A 305 -5.65 5.70 36.10
CA THR A 305 -4.59 6.16 37.05
C THR A 305 -3.27 6.47 36.34
N ASN A 306 -3.07 5.86 35.17
CA ASN A 306 -2.00 6.04 34.18
C ASN A 306 -1.73 7.40 33.53
N VAL A 307 -2.80 8.06 33.07
CA VAL A 307 -2.73 9.00 31.93
C VAL A 307 -2.27 10.39 32.37
N MET A 308 -2.44 10.72 33.66
CA MET A 308 -2.17 12.04 34.23
C MET A 308 -0.68 12.37 34.38
N ASP A 309 0.22 11.38 34.29
CA ASP A 309 1.67 11.59 34.40
C ASP A 309 2.34 12.04 33.09
N TYR A 310 1.59 12.15 31.98
CA TYR A 310 2.11 12.23 30.61
C TYR A 310 1.91 13.58 29.88
N ILE A 311 1.18 14.54 30.45
CA ILE A 311 0.68 15.67 29.65
C ILE A 311 1.41 16.98 29.98
N HIS A 312 2.43 17.28 29.15
CA HIS A 312 2.79 18.64 28.73
C HIS A 312 2.39 18.85 27.25
N LEU A 313 1.23 18.33 26.85
CA LEU A 313 0.63 18.63 25.55
C LEU A 313 -0.43 19.72 25.77
N ASP A 314 -0.21 20.89 25.18
CA ASP A 314 -1.20 21.97 25.15
C ASP A 314 -2.52 21.43 24.55
N TYR A 315 -3.51 21.24 25.44
CA TYR A 315 -4.94 21.04 25.16
C TYR A 315 -5.28 20.18 23.93
N VAL A 316 -5.25 18.85 24.10
CA VAL A 316 -6.07 17.91 23.33
C VAL A 316 -7.27 17.53 24.19
N ASP A 317 -8.49 17.65 23.66
CA ASP A 317 -9.73 17.26 24.36
C ASP A 317 -9.81 15.74 24.52
N PHE A 318 -9.26 15.24 25.62
CA PHE A 318 -9.45 13.84 26.03
C PHE A 318 -10.90 13.65 26.49
N HIS A 319 -11.67 12.93 25.69
CA HIS A 319 -12.94 12.36 26.14
C HIS A 319 -12.70 10.95 26.62
N VAL A 320 -12.81 10.77 27.93
CA VAL A 320 -12.81 9.49 28.61
C VAL A 320 -14.27 9.08 28.75
N ASP A 321 -14.64 7.93 28.18
CA ASP A 321 -16.03 7.46 28.20
C ASP A 321 -16.47 7.12 29.64
N GLU A 322 -17.66 7.60 30.02
CA GLU A 322 -18.17 7.63 31.41
C GLU A 322 -18.42 6.25 32.02
N GLU A 323 -18.52 5.20 31.18
CA GLU A 323 -18.88 3.85 31.62
C GLU A 323 -17.80 3.14 32.44
N ASN A 324 -16.60 3.72 32.60
CA ASN A 324 -15.44 3.08 33.24
C ASN A 324 -15.21 3.44 34.73
N GLY A 325 -16.24 3.88 35.46
CA GLY A 325 -16.17 4.02 36.93
C GLY A 325 -15.18 5.08 37.40
N VAL A 326 -15.13 6.20 36.69
CA VAL A 326 -14.24 7.33 36.98
C VAL A 326 -14.81 8.17 38.13
N ASP A 327 -14.03 8.40 39.18
CA ASP A 327 -14.40 9.36 40.23
C ASP A 327 -14.16 10.80 39.73
N TRP A 328 -15.25 11.44 39.32
CA TRP A 328 -15.26 12.80 38.80
C TRP A 328 -14.95 13.87 39.85
N GLU A 329 -15.07 13.57 41.15
CA GLU A 329 -14.70 14.49 42.22
C GLU A 329 -13.18 14.63 42.36
N ASP A 330 -12.42 13.57 42.10
CA ASP A 330 -10.96 13.60 42.15
C ASP A 330 -10.35 14.32 40.93
N LEU A 331 -10.98 14.21 39.75
CA LEU A 331 -10.61 15.00 38.57
C LEU A 331 -10.89 16.51 38.75
N LYS A 332 -11.98 16.87 39.44
CA LYS A 332 -12.29 18.27 39.78
C LYS A 332 -11.26 18.87 40.75
N LYS A 333 -10.87 18.14 41.79
CA LYS A 333 -9.84 18.59 42.75
C LYS A 333 -8.48 18.79 42.08
N LEU A 334 -8.10 17.93 41.13
CA LEU A 334 -6.87 18.08 40.37
C LEU A 334 -6.89 19.31 39.44
N LYS A 335 -8.05 19.65 38.87
CA LYS A 335 -8.23 20.88 38.09
C LYS A 335 -8.07 22.15 38.95
N GLU A 336 -8.46 22.11 40.22
CA GLU A 336 -8.30 23.26 41.12
C GLU A 336 -6.86 23.42 41.64
N ILE A 337 -6.12 22.33 41.83
CA ILE A 337 -4.74 22.35 42.36
C ILE A 337 -3.71 22.83 41.32
N PHE A 338 -3.93 22.56 40.04
CA PHE A 338 -2.98 22.89 38.98
C PHE A 338 -3.24 24.23 38.27
N PHE A 339 -4.36 24.89 38.55
CA PHE A 339 -4.75 26.17 37.94
C PHE A 339 -5.04 27.29 38.95
N SER A 340 -4.71 27.10 40.22
CA SER A 340 -4.48 28.16 41.22
C SER A 340 -2.98 28.43 41.35
#